data_AF-A0A967F8E5-F1
#
_entry.id   AF-A0A967F8E5-F1
#
_cell.length_a   1.000
_cell.length_b   1.000
_cell.length_c   1.000
_cell.angle_alpha   90.00
_cell.angle_beta   90.00
_cell.angle_gamma   90.00
#
_symmetry.space_group_name_H-M   'P 1'
#
loop_
_entity.id
_entity.type
_entity.pdbx_description
1 polymer ?
#
loop_
_entity_poly.entity_id
_entity_poly.type
_entity_poly.pdbx_seq_one_letter_code
_entity_poly.pdbx_strand_id
1 'polypeptide(L)'
;MRIQTYGMTGTLRMAAWLAICLAGAFPVGLAAADTGKCDSLEPLEWLVGEWQTSAGPVIAVESWTRVAPGTFEGYGEARSAETGKVTNRETLRLVEMSGEVFYIAMVAHNDFPVPFRLTACSGGTFEFENPGHDFPTRIAYRRTPPDRFVVMVSNADGGGFSLDFGRPPVTAPNTALPADATNELADR
;
A
#
# COMPACT_ATOMS: atom_id res chain seq x y z
N MET A 1 -17.95 -60.58 -43.91
CA MET A 1 -17.91 -59.27 -43.22
C MET A 1 -16.48 -58.75 -43.29
N ARG A 2 -16.31 -57.52 -43.79
CA ARG A 2 -15.03 -56.91 -44.23
C ARG A 2 -14.01 -56.81 -43.09
N ILE A 3 -12.79 -57.36 -43.23
CA ILE A 3 -11.54 -56.84 -43.85
C ILE A 3 -10.66 -56.05 -42.86
N GLN A 4 -9.56 -56.71 -42.52
CA GLN A 4 -8.14 -56.30 -42.45
C GLN A 4 -7.69 -54.97 -41.83
N THR A 5 -6.70 -55.16 -40.97
CA THR A 5 -5.60 -54.26 -40.57
C THR A 5 -4.72 -53.80 -41.73
N TYR A 6 -4.24 -52.56 -41.66
CA TYR A 6 -3.02 -52.01 -42.28
C TYR A 6 -2.32 -51.21 -41.17
N GLY A 7 -1.02 -51.37 -40.85
CA GLY A 7 0.15 -51.23 -41.73
C GLY A 7 0.46 -49.73 -41.89
N MET A 8 1.66 -49.17 -41.81
CA MET A 8 3.04 -49.65 -41.71
C MET A 8 3.92 -48.47 -41.24
N THR A 9 5.07 -48.84 -40.68
CA THR A 9 6.34 -48.12 -40.50
C THR A 9 6.73 -47.03 -41.52
N GLY A 10 7.48 -46.03 -41.04
CA GLY A 10 8.32 -45.16 -41.87
C GLY A 10 9.28 -44.29 -41.07
N THR A 11 10.53 -44.73 -40.95
CA THR A 11 11.70 -43.96 -40.48
C THR A 11 12.36 -43.21 -41.65
N LEU A 12 12.84 -41.97 -41.48
CA LEU A 12 14.18 -41.55 -41.95
C LEU A 12 14.63 -40.17 -41.42
N ARG A 13 15.95 -39.98 -41.48
CA ARG A 13 16.82 -39.02 -40.81
C ARG A 13 17.06 -37.71 -41.60
N MET A 14 17.45 -36.67 -40.85
CA MET A 14 18.44 -35.62 -41.15
C MET A 14 18.19 -34.63 -42.30
N ALA A 15 18.11 -33.35 -41.95
CA ALA A 15 18.75 -32.26 -42.70
C ALA A 15 19.07 -31.09 -41.76
N ALA A 16 20.37 -30.82 -41.59
CA ALA A 16 20.89 -29.65 -40.92
C ALA A 16 20.70 -28.41 -41.81
N TRP A 17 20.35 -27.28 -41.19
CA TRP A 17 20.53 -25.95 -41.78
C TRP A 17 21.38 -25.12 -40.81
N LEU A 18 22.61 -24.80 -41.24
CA LEU A 18 23.42 -23.74 -40.67
C LEU A 18 22.85 -22.39 -41.15
N ALA A 19 22.58 -21.47 -40.23
CA ALA A 19 22.52 -20.05 -40.51
C ALA A 19 23.29 -19.29 -39.42
N ILE A 20 24.23 -18.47 -39.88
CA ILE A 20 25.24 -17.72 -39.14
C ILE A 20 24.81 -16.23 -39.04
N CYS A 21 25.25 -15.55 -37.97
CA CYS A 21 25.16 -14.11 -37.63
C CYS A 21 23.79 -13.64 -37.06
N LEU A 22 23.69 -12.85 -35.98
CA LEU A 22 24.60 -11.88 -35.36
C LEU A 22 24.67 -12.05 -33.83
N ALA A 23 25.88 -11.93 -33.28
CA ALA A 23 26.10 -11.58 -31.88
C ALA A 23 25.70 -10.13 -31.64
N GLY A 24 24.42 -9.88 -31.37
CA GLY A 24 23.98 -8.67 -30.70
C GLY A 24 24.13 -8.87 -29.20
N ALA A 25 25.26 -8.44 -28.63
CA ALA A 25 25.37 -8.29 -27.19
C ALA A 25 24.38 -7.20 -26.77
N PHE A 26 23.16 -7.58 -26.39
CA PHE A 26 22.29 -6.71 -25.63
C PHE A 26 23.00 -6.47 -24.31
N PRO A 27 23.43 -5.24 -23.97
CA PRO A 27 23.78 -4.95 -22.61
C PRO A 27 22.48 -5.17 -21.81
N VAL A 28 22.42 -6.29 -21.08
CA VAL A 28 21.49 -6.42 -19.97
C VAL A 28 21.92 -5.33 -19.02
N GLY A 29 21.25 -4.18 -19.09
CA GLY A 29 21.44 -3.11 -18.14
C GLY A 29 21.14 -3.70 -16.77
N LEU A 30 22.19 -3.95 -15.98
CA LEU A 30 22.04 -4.09 -14.54
C LEU A 30 21.48 -2.75 -14.08
N ALA A 31 20.17 -2.68 -13.87
CA ALA A 31 19.61 -1.66 -13.00
C ALA A 31 20.33 -1.85 -11.66
N ALA A 32 21.21 -0.92 -11.31
CA ALA A 32 21.78 -0.86 -9.98
C ALA A 32 20.61 -0.81 -9.00
N ALA A 33 20.48 -1.84 -8.16
CA ALA A 33 19.57 -1.77 -7.04
C ALA A 33 20.03 -0.58 -6.19
N ASP A 34 19.17 0.43 -6.06
CA ASP A 34 19.44 1.59 -5.25
C ASP A 34 19.64 1.11 -3.80
N THR A 35 20.88 1.07 -3.32
CA THR A 35 21.22 0.72 -1.94
C THR A 35 21.05 1.94 -1.03
N GLY A 36 19.98 2.69 -1.25
CA GLY A 36 19.59 3.79 -0.40
C GLY A 36 19.41 3.29 1.03
N LYS A 37 19.95 4.03 2.00
CA LYS A 37 19.71 3.73 3.41
C LYS A 37 18.24 4.00 3.73
N CYS A 38 17.64 3.10 4.51
CA CYS A 38 16.26 3.20 4.96
C CYS A 38 16.19 3.96 6.29
N ASP A 39 16.74 5.17 6.30
CA ASP A 39 16.92 6.00 7.50
C ASP A 39 16.18 7.35 7.41
N SER A 40 15.38 7.58 6.36
CA SER A 40 14.59 8.81 6.20
C SER A 40 13.14 8.58 5.78
N LEU A 41 12.27 9.50 6.20
CA LEU A 41 10.85 9.60 5.85
C LEU A 41 10.57 10.42 4.59
N GLU A 42 11.54 11.17 4.05
CA GLU A 42 11.35 11.96 2.81
C GLU A 42 10.78 11.12 1.64
N PRO A 43 11.19 9.86 1.43
CA PRO A 43 10.59 9.01 0.40
C PRO A 43 9.12 8.63 0.66
N LEU A 44 8.59 8.85 1.87
CA LEU A 44 7.21 8.57 2.27
C LEU A 44 6.30 9.82 2.24
N GLU A 45 6.77 10.98 1.77
CA GLU A 45 5.93 12.20 1.65
C GLU A 45 4.64 11.98 0.85
N TRP A 46 4.62 10.97 -0.03
CA TRP A 46 3.42 10.58 -0.75
C TRP A 46 2.30 10.03 0.14
N LEU A 47 2.55 9.64 1.39
CA LEU A 47 1.53 9.23 2.35
C LEU A 47 0.71 10.41 2.89
N VAL A 48 1.22 11.64 2.82
CA VAL A 48 0.54 12.79 3.41
C VAL A 48 -0.85 13.01 2.76
N GLY A 49 -1.83 13.29 3.61
CA GLY A 49 -3.24 13.47 3.26
C GLY A 49 -4.13 12.32 3.73
N GLU A 50 -5.36 12.30 3.22
CA GLU A 50 -6.36 11.30 3.55
C GLU A 50 -6.46 10.22 2.48
N TRP A 51 -6.79 9.01 2.94
CA TRP A 51 -6.86 7.78 2.17
C TRP A 51 -8.04 6.95 2.63
N GLN A 52 -8.66 6.26 1.69
CA GLN A 52 -9.81 5.41 1.98
C GLN A 52 -9.76 4.12 1.16
N THR A 53 -10.24 3.04 1.76
CA THR A 53 -10.60 1.81 1.05
C THR A 53 -11.89 1.22 1.60
N SER A 54 -12.52 0.35 0.82
CA SER A 54 -13.74 -0.36 1.20
C SER A 54 -13.45 -1.86 1.26
N ALA A 55 -13.77 -2.47 2.40
CA ALA A 55 -13.62 -3.90 2.65
C ALA A 55 -14.96 -4.46 3.15
N GLY A 56 -15.85 -4.79 2.21
CA GLY A 56 -17.19 -5.29 2.51
C GLY A 56 -18.01 -4.26 3.31
N PRO A 57 -18.49 -4.58 4.54
CA PRO A 57 -19.30 -3.68 5.35
C PRO A 57 -18.47 -2.62 6.11
N VAL A 58 -17.16 -2.55 5.86
CA VAL A 58 -16.24 -1.62 6.53
C VAL A 58 -15.60 -0.67 5.53
N ILE A 59 -15.54 0.61 5.89
CA ILE A 59 -14.70 1.61 5.24
C ILE A 59 -13.49 1.82 6.15
N ALA A 60 -12.29 1.58 5.63
CA ALA A 60 -11.06 1.93 6.32
C ALA A 60 -10.58 3.29 5.82
N VAL A 61 -10.23 4.17 6.76
CA VAL A 61 -9.69 5.51 6.51
C VAL A 61 -8.33 5.58 7.16
N GLU A 62 -7.37 6.17 6.46
CA GLU A 62 -6.04 6.46 6.98
C GLU A 62 -5.69 7.91 6.64
N SER A 63 -5.11 8.63 7.60
CA SER A 63 -4.73 10.03 7.41
C SER A 63 -3.35 10.28 7.99
N TRP A 64 -2.54 11.04 7.26
CA TRP A 64 -1.17 11.41 7.66
C TRP A 64 -0.92 12.90 7.47
N THR A 65 -0.25 13.49 8.45
CA THR A 65 0.20 14.89 8.44
C THR A 65 1.68 14.94 8.84
N ARG A 66 2.49 15.67 8.07
CA ARG A 66 3.86 16.00 8.47
C ARG A 66 3.83 17.11 9.52
N VAL A 67 4.19 16.78 10.76
CA VAL A 67 4.17 17.73 11.89
C VAL A 67 5.53 18.36 12.15
N ALA A 68 6.62 17.71 11.71
CA ALA A 68 7.98 18.22 11.78
C ALA A 68 8.86 17.50 10.73
N PRO A 69 10.08 18.01 10.44
CA PRO A 69 11.07 17.22 9.71
C PRO A 69 11.29 15.86 10.39
N GLY A 70 11.23 14.77 9.62
CA GLY A 70 11.39 13.42 10.16
C GLY A 70 10.29 12.98 11.13
N THR A 71 9.11 13.62 11.16
CA THR A 71 7.97 13.16 11.97
C THR A 71 6.64 13.40 11.28
N PHE A 72 5.92 12.31 11.00
CA PHE A 72 4.52 12.35 10.59
C PHE A 72 3.63 11.79 11.70
N GLU A 73 2.48 12.42 11.90
CA GLU A 73 1.41 11.91 12.76
C GLU A 73 0.19 11.57 11.93
N GLY A 74 -0.56 10.56 12.37
CA GLY A 74 -1.70 10.07 11.63
C GLY A 74 -2.68 9.29 12.48
N TYR A 75 -3.71 8.78 11.83
CA TYR A 75 -4.65 7.85 12.42
C TYR A 75 -5.15 6.86 11.38
N GLY A 76 -5.45 5.65 11.85
CA GLY A 76 -6.24 4.65 11.14
C GLY A 76 -7.63 4.59 11.77
N GLU A 77 -8.65 4.40 10.94
CA GLU A 77 -10.04 4.33 11.39
C GLU A 77 -10.84 3.32 10.59
N ALA A 78 -11.64 2.50 11.28
CA ALA A 78 -12.65 1.66 10.66
C ALA A 78 -14.04 2.28 10.90
N ARG A 79 -14.84 2.38 9.83
CA ARG A 79 -16.21 2.87 9.85
C ARG A 79 -17.15 1.80 9.31
N SER A 80 -18.34 1.70 9.88
CA SER A 80 -19.45 0.96 9.28
C SER A 80 -19.83 1.62 7.95
N ALA A 81 -19.83 0.85 6.85
CA ALA A 81 -20.24 1.34 5.54
C ALA A 81 -21.73 1.72 5.49
N GLU A 82 -22.57 1.07 6.31
CA GLU A 82 -24.00 1.31 6.39
C GLU A 82 -24.34 2.59 7.18
N THR A 83 -23.69 2.78 8.33
CA THR A 83 -24.07 3.83 9.29
C THR A 83 -23.09 5.00 9.35
N GLY A 84 -21.89 4.85 8.78
CA GLY A 84 -20.79 5.81 8.90
C GLY A 84 -20.15 5.86 10.29
N LYS A 85 -20.64 5.08 11.26
CA LYS A 85 -20.15 5.09 12.63
C LYS A 85 -18.73 4.52 12.72
N VAL A 86 -17.86 5.21 13.45
CA VAL A 86 -16.53 4.74 13.84
C VAL A 86 -16.64 3.51 14.72
N THR A 87 -16.04 2.40 14.30
CA THR A 87 -16.01 1.13 15.05
C THR A 87 -14.66 0.87 15.68
N ASN A 88 -13.58 1.39 15.09
CA ASN A 88 -12.24 1.34 15.65
C ASN A 88 -11.46 2.58 15.22
N ARG A 89 -10.51 3.01 16.06
CA ARG A 89 -9.55 4.06 15.74
C ARG A 89 -8.22 3.78 16.43
N GLU A 90 -7.14 4.08 15.72
CA GLU A 90 -5.78 4.03 16.21
C GLU A 90 -5.06 5.35 15.90
N THR A 91 -4.10 5.73 16.74
CA THR A 91 -3.19 6.84 16.46
C THR A 91 -1.87 6.29 15.97
N LEU A 92 -1.33 6.90 14.93
CA LEU A 92 -0.13 6.44 14.23
C LEU A 92 0.94 7.53 14.26
N ARG A 93 2.20 7.11 14.27
CA ARG A 93 3.34 8.01 14.10
C ARG A 93 4.42 7.34 13.25
N LEU A 94 4.95 8.09 12.30
CA LEU A 94 6.20 7.78 11.60
C LEU A 94 7.26 8.73 12.13
N VAL A 95 8.39 8.22 12.61
CA VAL A 95 9.44 9.06 13.22
C VAL A 95 10.84 8.59 12.87
N GLU A 96 11.70 9.52 12.50
CA GLU A 96 13.15 9.36 12.44
C GLU A 96 13.72 9.55 13.85
N MET A 97 14.38 8.53 14.39
CA MET A 97 14.96 8.57 15.73
C MET A 97 16.24 7.73 15.78
N SER A 98 17.32 8.32 16.27
CA SER A 98 18.62 7.63 16.43
C SER A 98 19.19 7.04 15.13
N GLY A 99 18.93 7.69 14.00
CA GLY A 99 19.37 7.22 12.67
C GLY A 99 18.56 6.05 12.11
N GLU A 100 17.41 5.75 12.70
CA GLU A 100 16.47 4.74 12.22
C GLU A 100 15.08 5.36 12.02
N VAL A 101 14.20 4.67 11.29
CA VAL A 101 12.80 5.06 11.09
C VAL A 101 11.87 4.07 11.78
N PHE A 102 10.87 4.58 12.48
CA PHE A 102 9.87 3.78 13.17
C PHE A 102 8.45 4.13 12.74
N TYR A 103 7.63 3.11 12.52
CA TYR A 103 6.18 3.17 12.54
C TYR A 103 5.71 2.81 13.95
N ILE A 104 4.87 3.64 14.56
CA ILE A 104 4.40 3.45 15.93
C ILE A 104 2.87 3.53 15.92
N ALA A 105 2.21 2.44 16.30
CA ALA A 105 0.76 2.38 16.43
C ALA A 105 0.34 2.36 17.91
N MET A 106 -0.75 3.06 18.21
CA MET A 106 -1.40 3.00 19.52
C MET A 106 -2.90 2.79 19.32
N VAL A 107 -3.40 1.70 19.86
CA VAL A 107 -4.82 1.30 19.87
C VAL A 107 -5.38 1.43 21.27
N ALA A 108 -6.68 1.67 21.40
CA ALA A 108 -7.31 1.94 22.70
C ALA A 108 -7.17 0.81 23.75
N HIS A 109 -6.94 -0.42 23.32
CA HIS A 109 -6.82 -1.59 24.20
C HIS A 109 -5.37 -1.99 24.53
N ASN A 110 -4.37 -1.27 24.01
CA ASN A 110 -2.98 -1.49 24.36
C ASN A 110 -2.55 -0.48 25.42
N ASP A 111 -1.79 -0.94 26.42
CA ASP A 111 -1.25 -0.06 27.47
C ASP A 111 -0.13 0.84 26.93
N PHE A 112 0.57 0.40 25.88
CA PHE A 112 1.73 1.09 25.31
C PHE A 112 1.68 1.11 23.78
N PRO A 113 2.27 2.15 23.15
CA PRO A 113 2.47 2.17 21.70
C PRO A 113 3.38 1.03 21.25
N VAL A 114 3.08 0.46 20.09
CA VAL A 114 3.81 -0.65 19.48
C VAL A 114 4.69 -0.12 18.35
N PRO A 115 6.02 -0.11 18.52
CA PRO A 115 6.94 0.32 17.47
C PRO A 115 7.27 -0.83 16.50
N PHE A 116 7.44 -0.48 15.23
CA PHE A 116 7.93 -1.32 14.14
C PHE A 116 9.06 -0.56 13.43
N ARG A 117 10.24 -1.17 13.32
CA ARG A 117 11.40 -0.52 12.69
C ARG A 117 11.36 -0.72 11.19
N LEU A 118 11.69 0.30 10.40
CA LEU A 118 11.90 0.17 8.96
C LEU A 118 13.12 -0.73 8.70
N THR A 119 12.90 -1.90 8.11
CA THR A 119 13.97 -2.88 7.80
C THR A 119 14.28 -2.97 6.32
N ALA A 120 13.36 -2.56 5.44
CA ALA A 120 13.60 -2.50 4.00
C ALA A 120 12.85 -1.33 3.34
N CYS A 121 13.47 -0.72 2.33
CA CYS A 121 12.91 0.33 1.51
C CYS A 121 13.41 0.16 0.06
N SER A 122 12.62 -0.45 -0.81
CA SER A 122 13.03 -0.70 -2.19
C SER A 122 11.84 -0.76 -3.12
N GLY A 123 12.01 -0.26 -4.35
CA GLY A 123 10.97 -0.31 -5.39
C GLY A 123 9.64 0.35 -4.96
N GLY A 124 9.69 1.40 -4.12
CA GLY A 124 8.50 2.07 -3.59
C GLY A 124 7.76 1.29 -2.49
N THR A 125 8.38 0.25 -1.94
CA THR A 125 7.89 -0.52 -0.79
C THR A 125 8.72 -0.21 0.44
N PHE A 126 8.06 0.01 1.58
CA PHE A 126 8.67 0.29 2.89
C PHE A 126 8.15 -0.73 3.89
N GLU A 127 9.03 -1.58 4.41
CA GLU A 127 8.68 -2.68 5.32
C GLU A 127 9.12 -2.35 6.75
N PHE A 128 8.15 -2.30 7.65
CA PHE A 128 8.33 -2.09 9.08
C PHE A 128 8.10 -3.39 9.82
N GLU A 129 9.03 -3.76 10.71
CA GLU A 129 9.00 -5.04 11.42
C GLU A 129 9.15 -4.88 12.93
N ASN A 130 8.41 -5.73 13.65
CA ASN A 130 8.58 -6.03 15.06
C ASN A 130 8.39 -7.54 15.25
N PRO A 131 9.47 -8.34 15.17
CA PRO A 131 9.38 -9.79 15.30
C PRO A 131 8.91 -10.28 16.69
N GLY A 132 8.91 -9.40 17.70
CA GLY A 132 8.49 -9.71 19.05
C GLY A 132 7.01 -9.43 19.33
N HIS A 133 6.27 -8.86 18.38
CA HIS A 133 4.83 -8.63 18.49
C HIS A 133 4.04 -9.90 18.11
N ASP A 134 2.81 -10.06 18.58
CA ASP A 134 1.99 -11.27 18.38
C ASP A 134 1.27 -11.27 17.02
N PHE A 135 0.57 -10.18 16.70
CA PHE A 135 0.09 -9.85 15.37
C PHE A 135 -0.23 -8.34 15.30
N PRO A 136 0.25 -7.62 14.27
CA PRO A 136 1.15 -8.08 13.21
C PRO A 136 2.61 -8.09 13.64
N THR A 137 3.49 -8.83 12.95
CA THR A 137 4.95 -8.67 13.06
C THR A 137 5.55 -7.81 11.95
N ARG A 138 4.83 -7.61 10.85
CA ARG A 138 5.25 -6.82 9.69
C ARG A 138 4.10 -5.94 9.17
N ILE A 139 4.43 -4.71 8.84
CA ILE A 139 3.57 -3.74 8.15
C ILE A 139 4.36 -3.20 6.96
N ALA A 140 3.83 -3.33 5.75
CA ALA A 140 4.49 -2.84 4.55
C ALA A 140 3.61 -1.87 3.77
N TYR A 141 4.16 -0.71 3.43
CA TYR A 141 3.53 0.28 2.57
C TYR A 141 4.15 0.21 1.18
N ARG A 142 3.34 -0.11 0.17
CA ARG A 142 3.77 -0.12 -1.23
C ARG A 142 3.02 0.93 -2.02
N ARG A 143 3.74 1.94 -2.51
CA ARG A 143 3.17 2.98 -3.37
C ARG A 143 2.74 2.37 -4.72
N THR A 144 1.53 2.67 -5.15
CA THR A 144 0.97 2.21 -6.44
C THR A 144 0.46 3.42 -7.23
N PRO A 145 1.33 4.16 -7.95
CA PRO A 145 0.92 5.39 -8.62
C PRO A 145 -0.13 5.17 -9.74
N PRO A 146 -0.98 6.17 -10.03
CA PRO A 146 -1.12 7.44 -9.31
C PRO A 146 -2.00 7.31 -8.05
N ASP A 147 -1.71 8.12 -7.02
CA ASP A 147 -2.61 8.37 -5.87
C ASP A 147 -3.22 7.13 -5.20
N ARG A 148 -2.44 6.07 -5.07
CA ARG A 148 -2.80 4.85 -4.32
C ARG A 148 -1.61 4.23 -3.63
N PHE A 149 -1.90 3.41 -2.63
CA PHE A 149 -0.94 2.50 -2.03
C PHE A 149 -1.62 1.25 -1.50
N VAL A 150 -0.83 0.19 -1.35
CA VAL A 150 -1.24 -1.03 -0.67
C VAL A 150 -0.54 -1.09 0.68
N VAL A 151 -1.30 -1.32 1.74
CA VAL A 151 -0.76 -1.75 3.04
C VAL A 151 -0.86 -3.27 3.10
N MET A 152 0.25 -3.95 3.38
CA MET A 152 0.24 -5.36 3.74
C MET A 152 0.53 -5.49 5.23
N VAL A 153 -0.32 -6.20 5.94
CA VAL A 153 -0.20 -6.46 7.38
C VAL A 153 -0.08 -7.96 7.56
N SER A 154 1.04 -8.43 8.11
CA SER A 154 1.34 -9.87 8.15
C SER A 154 2.19 -10.28 9.34
N ASN A 155 2.22 -11.59 9.58
CA ASN A 155 3.19 -12.26 10.41
C ASN A 155 4.32 -12.87 9.58
N ALA A 156 5.42 -13.23 10.25
CA ALA A 156 6.58 -13.86 9.62
C ALA A 156 6.26 -15.24 8.99
N ASP A 157 5.20 -15.92 9.45
CA ASP A 157 4.72 -17.20 8.93
C ASP A 157 3.80 -17.06 7.70
N GLY A 158 3.50 -15.83 7.27
CA GLY A 158 2.72 -15.53 6.07
C GLY A 158 1.22 -15.30 6.31
N GLY A 159 0.73 -15.43 7.54
CA GLY A 159 -0.65 -15.02 7.87
C GLY A 159 -0.81 -13.51 7.78
N GLY A 160 -1.87 -13.00 7.17
CA GLY A 160 -2.06 -11.56 7.02
C GLY A 160 -3.19 -11.14 6.08
N PHE A 161 -3.26 -9.83 5.83
CA PHE A 161 -4.19 -9.23 4.87
C PHE A 161 -3.54 -8.04 4.15
N SER A 162 -4.24 -7.51 3.15
CA SER A 162 -3.83 -6.28 2.46
C SER A 162 -5.01 -5.35 2.25
N LEU A 163 -4.73 -4.06 2.31
CA LEU A 163 -5.69 -2.98 2.07
C LEU A 163 -5.17 -2.12 0.92
N ASP A 164 -6.00 -1.89 -0.09
CA ASP A 164 -5.65 -1.08 -1.25
C ASP A 164 -6.35 0.29 -1.15
N PHE A 165 -5.59 1.28 -0.69
CA PHE A 165 -6.04 2.63 -0.43
C PHE A 165 -5.96 3.50 -1.68
N GLY A 166 -6.98 4.34 -1.86
CA GLY A 166 -6.95 5.46 -2.80
C GLY A 166 -7.34 6.76 -2.11
N ARG A 167 -7.21 7.87 -2.83
CA ARG A 167 -7.75 9.14 -2.35
C ARG A 167 -9.26 9.03 -2.17
N PRO A 168 -9.82 9.59 -1.09
CA PRO A 168 -11.27 9.64 -0.91
C PRO A 168 -11.90 10.41 -2.09
N PRO A 169 -13.17 10.13 -2.42
CA PRO A 169 -13.90 10.93 -3.40
C PRO A 169 -13.87 12.41 -2.98
N VAL A 170 -13.61 13.30 -3.94
CA VAL A 170 -13.78 14.74 -3.69
C VAL A 170 -15.25 14.97 -3.40
N THR A 171 -15.63 15.09 -2.12
CA THR A 171 -16.94 15.60 -1.75
C THR A 171 -17.02 17.04 -2.24
N ALA A 172 -17.97 17.31 -3.14
CA ALA A 172 -18.22 18.66 -3.61
C ALA A 172 -18.38 19.60 -2.39
N PRO A 173 -17.79 20.81 -2.41
CA PRO A 173 -18.01 21.77 -1.34
C PRO A 173 -19.52 21.97 -1.20
N ASN A 174 -20.02 21.80 0.03
CA ASN A 174 -21.42 22.01 0.37
C ASN A 174 -21.76 23.49 0.15
N THR A 175 -22.05 23.85 -1.10
CA THR A 175 -22.50 25.19 -1.51
C THR A 175 -24.01 25.26 -1.34
N ALA A 176 -24.50 24.85 -0.17
CA ALA A 176 -25.83 25.22 0.30
C ALA A 176 -25.62 26.39 1.26
N LEU A 177 -25.54 27.61 0.69
CA LEU A 177 -25.89 28.79 1.46
C LEU A 177 -27.30 28.54 2.03
N PRO A 178 -27.55 28.74 3.33
CA PRO A 178 -28.92 28.70 3.83
C PRO A 178 -29.73 29.74 3.05
N ALA A 179 -30.74 29.27 2.33
CA ALA A 179 -31.74 30.10 1.69
C ALA A 179 -32.69 30.65 2.75
N ASP A 180 -32.18 31.45 3.70
CA ASP A 180 -32.99 32.24 4.61
C ASP A 180 -32.15 33.36 5.26
N ALA A 181 -31.89 34.41 4.49
CA ALA A 181 -31.30 35.64 5.02
C ALA A 181 -31.73 36.87 4.20
N THR A 182 -33.00 36.94 3.81
CA THR A 182 -33.61 38.19 3.33
C THR A 182 -35.12 38.16 3.53
N ASN A 183 -35.61 38.43 4.74
CA ASN A 183 -36.66 39.44 4.96
C ASN A 183 -37.01 39.60 6.46
N GLU A 184 -36.18 40.34 7.20
CA GLU A 184 -36.67 41.09 8.34
C GLU A 184 -35.81 42.36 8.42
N LEU A 185 -36.45 43.52 8.58
CA LEU A 185 -35.87 44.88 8.57
C LEU A 185 -35.96 45.64 7.23
N ALA A 186 -37.19 45.91 6.76
CA ALA A 186 -37.50 47.16 6.06
C ALA A 186 -39.04 47.41 6.01
N ASP A 187 -39.66 47.68 7.17
CA ASP A 187 -40.70 48.72 7.26
C ASP A 187 -40.93 49.10 8.74
N ARG A 188 -40.13 50.05 9.20
CA ARG A 188 -40.42 50.97 10.32
C ARG A 188 -40.04 52.36 9.87
#